data_AF-L9YU64-F1
#
_entry.id   AF-L9YU64-F1
#
_cell.length_a   1.000
_cell.length_b   1.000
_cell.length_c   1.000
_cell.angle_alpha   90.00
_cell.angle_beta   90.00
_cell.angle_gamma   90.00
#
_symmetry.space_group_name_H-M   'P 1'
#
loop_
_entity.id
_entity.type
_entity.pdbx_description
1 polymer ?
#
loop_
_entity_poly.entity_id
_entity_poly.type
_entity_poly.pdbx_seq_one_letter_code
_entity_poly.pdbx_strand_id
1 'polypeptide(L)' 'MKTSAGLQDSGTKAESDAENTEADLDLSELIENHENTDWSDVPGISAAEAGAWTARLIEARDRVQEGL' A
#
# COMPACT_ATOMS: atom_id res chain seq x y z
N MET A 1 10.23 24.59 -40.54
CA MET A 1 10.07 25.08 -39.16
C MET A 1 10.15 23.88 -38.21
N LYS A 2 10.99 23.98 -37.16
CA LYS A 2 11.05 23.08 -35.98
C LYS A 2 9.72 23.22 -35.19
N THR A 3 9.17 22.18 -34.57
CA THR A 3 9.48 21.61 -33.23
C THR A 3 9.03 20.14 -33.21
N SER A 4 9.82 19.11 -32.86
CA SER A 4 10.54 18.84 -31.60
C SER A 4 9.64 18.88 -30.38
N ALA A 5 9.12 17.72 -29.97
CA ALA A 5 9.09 17.23 -28.59
C ALA A 5 8.36 15.88 -28.59
N GLY A 6 9.14 14.79 -28.56
CA GLY A 6 8.63 13.54 -28.04
C GLY A 6 8.28 13.78 -26.58
N LEU A 7 6.99 13.80 -26.26
CA LEU A 7 6.54 13.65 -24.89
C LEU A 7 6.59 12.14 -24.60
N GLN A 8 7.81 11.66 -24.37
CA GLN A 8 7.99 10.40 -23.68
C GLN A 8 7.48 10.66 -22.27
N ASP A 9 6.32 10.11 -21.97
CA ASP A 9 5.89 9.72 -20.64
C ASP A 9 6.93 8.72 -20.12
N SER A 10 8.09 9.24 -19.73
CA SER A 10 9.07 8.51 -18.97
C SER A 10 8.61 8.69 -17.52
N GLY A 11 7.62 7.90 -17.11
CA GLY A 11 7.46 7.60 -15.69
C GLY A 11 8.81 7.10 -15.20
N THR A 12 9.52 7.96 -14.49
CA THR A 12 10.91 7.72 -14.14
C THR A 12 10.91 6.62 -13.09
N LYS A 13 11.78 5.61 -13.22
CA LYS A 13 11.92 4.53 -12.20
C LYS A 13 12.04 5.08 -10.77
N ALA A 14 12.63 6.27 -10.62
CA ALA A 14 12.75 6.99 -9.34
C ALA A 14 11.41 7.54 -8.79
N GLU A 15 10.44 7.87 -9.64
CA GLU A 15 9.09 8.25 -9.21
C GLU A 15 8.32 7.04 -8.68
N SER A 16 8.47 5.87 -9.33
CA SER A 16 7.89 4.61 -8.83
C SER A 16 8.56 4.10 -7.54
N ASP A 17 9.86 4.33 -7.35
CA ASP A 17 10.60 3.98 -6.13
C ASP A 17 10.14 4.82 -4.92
N ALA A 18 9.96 6.12 -5.14
CA ALA A 18 9.43 7.04 -4.12
C ALA A 18 7.97 6.70 -3.78
N GLU A 19 7.12 6.47 -4.78
CA GLU A 19 5.72 6.10 -4.60
C GLU A 19 5.56 4.76 -3.86
N ASN A 20 6.36 3.74 -4.19
CA ASN A 20 6.33 2.47 -3.45
C ASN A 20 6.85 2.63 -2.00
N THR A 21 7.80 3.53 -1.76
CA THR A 21 8.27 3.82 -0.39
C THR A 21 7.18 4.49 0.44
N GLU A 22 6.46 5.46 -0.11
CA GLU A 22 5.33 6.09 0.57
C GLU A 22 4.19 5.09 0.82
N ALA A 23 3.87 4.25 -0.16
CA ALA A 23 2.86 3.21 -0.01
C ALA A 23 3.22 2.14 1.05
N ASP A 24 4.50 1.77 1.18
CA ASP A 24 4.96 0.84 2.22
C ASP A 24 4.81 1.43 3.64
N LEU A 25 5.08 2.73 3.80
CA LEU A 25 4.92 3.43 5.07
C LEU A 25 3.44 3.54 5.46
N ASP A 26 2.58 3.96 4.53
CA ASP A 26 1.13 4.06 4.77
C ASP A 26 0.51 2.71 5.11
N LEU A 27 0.91 1.64 4.39
CA LEU A 27 0.44 0.28 4.69
C LEU A 27 0.93 -0.21 6.05
N SER A 28 2.16 0.13 6.44
CA SER A 28 2.70 -0.23 7.75
C SER A 28 1.93 0.45 8.89
N GLU A 29 1.63 1.74 8.76
CA GLU A 29 0.80 2.47 9.74
C GLU A 29 -0.62 1.89 9.81
N LEU A 30 -1.23 1.59 8.66
CA LEU A 30 -2.57 1.01 8.60
C LEU A 30 -2.62 -0.39 9.24
N ILE A 31 -1.62 -1.24 9.01
CA ILE A 31 -1.52 -2.56 9.64
C ILE A 31 -1.43 -2.41 11.16
N GLU A 32 -0.53 -1.55 11.65
CA GLU A 32 -0.37 -1.32 13.10
C GLU A 32 -1.67 -0.83 13.73
N ASN A 33 -2.35 0.12 13.09
CA ASN A 33 -3.62 0.64 13.59
C ASN A 33 -4.72 -0.44 13.56
N HIS A 34 -4.73 -1.30 12.54
CA HIS A 34 -5.68 -2.40 12.42
C HIS A 34 -5.43 -3.50 13.48
N GLU A 35 -4.18 -3.80 13.82
CA GLU A 35 -3.83 -4.74 14.89
C GLU A 35 -4.15 -4.21 16.28
N ASN A 36 -4.03 -2.90 16.50
CA ASN A 36 -4.37 -2.26 17.78
C ASN A 36 -5.86 -1.96 17.94
N THR A 37 -6.66 -2.10 16.87
CA THR A 37 -8.11 -1.88 16.94
C THR A 37 -8.79 -3.05 17.65
N ASP A 38 -9.59 -2.76 18.68
CA ASP A 38 -10.44 -3.76 19.31
C ASP A 38 -11.68 -4.01 18.44
N TRP A 39 -11.58 -5.03 17.59
CA TRP A 39 -12.66 -5.43 16.69
C TRP A 39 -13.86 -6.06 17.42
N SER A 40 -13.74 -6.39 18.71
CA SER A 40 -14.85 -6.95 19.48
C SER A 40 -15.96 -5.93 19.75
N ASP A 41 -15.62 -4.64 19.72
CA ASP A 41 -16.57 -3.53 19.86
C ASP A 41 -17.34 -3.22 18.57
N VAL A 42 -16.99 -3.85 17.44
CA VAL A 42 -17.63 -3.62 16.14
C VAL A 42 -18.71 -4.68 15.88
N PRO A 43 -20.00 -4.31 15.89
CA PRO A 43 -21.08 -5.27 15.69
C PRO A 43 -21.02 -5.93 14.31
N GLY A 44 -21.09 -7.26 14.29
CA GLY A 44 -21.13 -8.05 13.05
C GLY A 44 -19.76 -8.40 12.47
N ILE A 45 -18.66 -7.88 13.05
CA ILE A 45 -17.30 -8.28 12.67
C ILE A 45 -16.80 -9.32 13.67
N SER A 46 -16.28 -10.43 13.13
CA SER A 46 -15.65 -11.46 13.96
C SER A 46 -14.15 -11.24 14.06
N ALA A 47 -13.52 -11.69 15.15
CA ALA A 47 -12.07 -11.67 15.29
C ALA A 47 -11.36 -12.42 14.15
N ALA A 48 -11.97 -13.49 13.62
CA ALA A 48 -11.44 -14.24 12.48
C ALA A 48 -11.47 -13.41 11.19
N GLU A 49 -12.54 -12.63 10.97
CA GLU A 49 -12.66 -11.75 9.81
C GLU A 49 -11.67 -10.59 9.87
N ALA A 50 -11.56 -9.94 11.03
CA ALA A 50 -10.56 -8.91 11.28
C ALA A 50 -9.13 -9.44 11.06
N GLY A 51 -8.81 -10.62 11.60
CA GLY A 51 -7.51 -11.27 11.37
C GLY A 51 -7.25 -11.57 9.88
N ALA A 52 -8.28 -11.94 9.13
CA ALA A 52 -8.17 -12.16 7.69
C ALA A 52 -7.97 -10.86 6.90
N TRP A 53 -8.42 -9.71 7.39
CA TRP A 53 -8.12 -8.41 6.80
C TRP A 53 -6.67 -7.99 7.10
N THR A 54 -6.19 -8.14 8.34
CA THR A 54 -4.77 -7.90 8.68
C THR A 54 -3.84 -8.72 7.78
N ALA A 55 -4.14 -10.01 7.57
CA ALA A 55 -3.34 -10.86 6.70
C ALA A 55 -3.30 -10.36 5.24
N ARG A 56 -4.41 -9.83 4.73
CA ARG A 56 -4.47 -9.26 3.38
C ARG A 56 -3.70 -7.93 3.27
N LEU A 57 -3.71 -7.11 4.32
CA LEU A 57 -2.91 -5.88 4.36
C LEU A 57 -1.41 -6.18 4.36
N ILE A 58 -0.98 -7.17 5.13
CA ILE A 58 0.41 -7.65 5.13
C ILE A 58 0.81 -8.14 3.73
N GLU A 59 -0.04 -8.98 3.11
CA GLU A 59 0.22 -9.47 1.76
C GLU A 59 0.25 -8.35 0.71
N ALA A 60 -0.53 -7.28 0.89
CA ALA A 60 -0.47 -6.10 0.04
C ALA A 60 0.84 -5.32 0.22
N ARG A 61 1.31 -5.15 1.45
CA ARG A 61 2.59 -4.51 1.75
C ARG A 61 3.76 -5.29 1.15
N ASP A 62 3.76 -6.61 1.31
CA ASP A 62 4.82 -7.47 0.78
C ASP A 62 4.91 -7.33 -0.76
N ARG A 63 3.77 -7.20 -1.46
CA ARG A 63 3.76 -6.95 -2.91
C ARG A 63 4.30 -5.57 -3.32
N VAL A 64 4.05 -4.54 -2.50
CA VAL A 64 4.63 -3.20 -2.71
C VAL A 64 6.15 -3.27 -2.55
N GLN A 65 6.64 -4.02 -1.57
CA GLN A 65 8.08 -4.24 -1.35
C GLN A 65 8.75 -5.12 -2.42
N GLU A 66 8.06 -6.12 -2.96
CA GLU A 66 8.56 -6.94 -4.08
C GLU A 66 8.63 -6.17 -5.41
N GLY A 67 7.93 -5.03 -5.52
CA GLY A 67 7.95 -4.12 -6.67
C GLY A 67 9.07 -3.07 -6.63
N LEU A 68 9.81 -2.96 -5.52
CA LEU A 68 11.00 -2.12 -5.31
C LEU A 68 12.28 -2.86 -5.75
#